data_AF-A0A7J9EN86-F1
#
_entry.id   AF-A0A7J9EN86-F1
#
_cell.length_a   1.000
_cell.length_b   1.000
_cell.length_c   1.000
_cell.angle_alpha   90.00
_cell.angle_beta   90.00
_cell.angle_gamma   90.00
#
_symmetry.space_group_name_H-M   'P 1'
#
loop_
_entity.id
_entity.type
_entity.pdbx_description
1 polymer ?
#
loop_
_entity_poly.entity_id
_entity_poly.type
_entity_poly.pdbx_seq_one_letter_code
_entity_poly.pdbx_strand_id
1 'polypeptide(L)'
;MCHSTRASAVPVIPDSEGTDSNPFALDALAVFMFRVLQRDNHPGNLDKSSPNVGYVMLMFYHLYDGKSRKYFEDELVERFGSLVKIPLLKPDRSPLPASLISVLEEGLNLYNLHTKRHGRLESNKGSYVQEWAKWEKKLRDTLSANAEYLNSIQVPFKFAVQQVSEQLRKIAKGDYTIPSTEKRKLGTVVFAAVDLPVAEIQGLLNKLSGMNSKAEAFLEDKPMDNFLRKAHVTLAHKKSHGVSAVASYGLYLHRQVPVELNALLFTDKMAALQAQLGSIDDEKIVSKNEWPHVTIWTGEGVPPKEANTLPQLLSEGKATVVEINPPLTVSGTVEFY
;
A
#
# COMPACT_ATOMS: atom_id res chain seq x y z
N MET A 1 -24.41 1.09 3.87
CA MET A 1 -25.83 1.35 3.57
C MET A 1 -26.19 2.72 4.11
N CYS A 2 -26.74 3.62 3.31
CA CYS A 2 -27.23 4.90 3.77
C CYS A 2 -28.50 4.67 4.60
N HIS A 3 -28.49 4.97 5.90
CA HIS A 3 -29.62 4.67 6.78
C HIS A 3 -30.89 5.47 6.44
N SER A 4 -30.74 6.69 5.90
CA SER A 4 -31.87 7.54 5.52
C SER A 4 -32.54 7.10 4.22
N THR A 5 -31.77 6.69 3.22
CA THR A 5 -32.30 6.31 1.89
C THR A 5 -32.40 4.81 1.67
N ARG A 6 -31.88 4.00 2.61
CA ARG A 6 -31.67 2.55 2.47
C ARG A 6 -30.85 2.15 1.24
N ALA A 7 -30.12 3.09 0.64
CA ALA A 7 -29.29 2.82 -0.52
C ALA A 7 -27.99 2.10 -0.12
N SER A 8 -27.57 1.13 -0.93
CA SER A 8 -26.27 0.47 -0.80
C SER A 8 -25.38 0.88 -1.96
N ALA A 9 -24.16 1.31 -1.64
CA ALA A 9 -23.13 1.52 -2.65
C ALA A 9 -22.51 0.16 -2.99
N VAL A 10 -22.56 -0.21 -4.27
CA VAL A 10 -21.99 -1.46 -4.77
C VAL A 10 -20.95 -1.12 -5.83
N PRO A 11 -19.66 -1.39 -5.59
CA PRO A 11 -18.63 -1.19 -6.60
C PRO A 11 -18.82 -2.19 -7.74
N VAL A 12 -18.75 -1.69 -8.97
CA VAL A 12 -18.73 -2.49 -10.20
C VAL A 12 -17.36 -2.32 -10.83
N ILE A 13 -16.58 -3.40 -10.90
CA ILE A 13 -15.23 -3.40 -11.47
C ILE A 13 -15.16 -4.31 -12.68
N PRO A 14 -14.32 -4.03 -13.69
CA PRO A 14 -14.11 -4.96 -14.78
C PRO A 14 -13.51 -6.27 -14.26
N ASP A 15 -14.01 -7.37 -14.79
CA ASP A 15 -13.39 -8.67 -14.58
C ASP A 15 -12.07 -8.72 -15.36
N SER A 16 -10.98 -8.88 -14.63
CA SER A 16 -9.61 -8.77 -15.13
C SER A 16 -8.70 -9.55 -14.19
N GLU A 17 -7.75 -10.28 -14.78
CA GLU A 17 -6.72 -11.02 -14.04
C GLU A 17 -5.79 -10.06 -13.28
N GLY A 18 -5.48 -8.89 -13.86
CA GLY A 18 -4.52 -7.95 -13.29
C GLY A 18 -3.07 -8.39 -13.54
N THR A 19 -2.15 -7.79 -12.80
CA THR A 19 -0.75 -8.16 -12.67
C THR A 19 -0.38 -8.20 -11.19
N ASP A 20 0.86 -8.57 -10.87
CA ASP A 20 1.37 -8.54 -9.50
C ASP A 20 1.36 -7.12 -8.89
N SER A 21 1.41 -6.09 -9.74
CA SER A 21 1.51 -4.67 -9.34
C SER A 21 0.34 -3.79 -9.78
N ASN A 22 -0.66 -4.33 -10.50
CA ASN A 22 -1.83 -3.56 -10.93
C ASN A 22 -3.10 -4.43 -10.97
N PRO A 23 -4.29 -3.92 -10.57
CA PRO A 23 -5.52 -4.71 -10.64
C PRO A 23 -6.08 -4.89 -12.06
N PHE A 24 -5.48 -4.27 -13.07
CA PHE A 24 -5.90 -4.37 -14.46
C PHE A 24 -4.77 -4.94 -15.32
N ALA A 25 -5.09 -5.92 -16.17
CA ALA A 25 -4.14 -6.46 -17.14
C ALA A 25 -3.95 -5.49 -18.32
N LEU A 26 -2.88 -5.67 -19.09
CA LEU A 26 -2.62 -4.85 -20.29
C LEU A 26 -3.71 -4.99 -21.34
N ASP A 27 -4.33 -6.17 -21.49
CA ASP A 27 -5.49 -6.38 -22.37
C ASP A 27 -6.66 -5.48 -21.98
N ALA A 28 -6.91 -5.33 -20.67
CA ALA A 28 -7.97 -4.46 -20.17
C ALA A 28 -7.66 -2.99 -20.48
N LEU A 29 -6.40 -2.56 -20.26
CA LEU A 29 -5.95 -1.21 -20.60
C LEU A 29 -6.11 -0.92 -22.10
N ALA A 30 -5.70 -1.85 -22.98
CA ALA A 30 -5.84 -1.75 -24.43
C ALA A 30 -7.31 -1.58 -24.83
N VAL A 31 -8.19 -2.42 -24.29
CA VAL A 31 -9.63 -2.37 -24.55
C VAL A 31 -10.24 -1.05 -24.06
N PHE A 32 -9.83 -0.54 -22.90
CA PHE A 32 -10.35 0.75 -22.41
C PHE A 32 -9.91 1.92 -23.30
N MET A 33 -8.64 1.99 -23.66
CA MET A 33 -8.14 3.01 -24.60
C MET A 33 -8.89 2.93 -25.94
N PHE A 34 -9.05 1.71 -26.48
CA PHE A 34 -9.79 1.49 -27.72
C PHE A 34 -11.25 1.95 -27.60
N ARG A 35 -11.95 1.59 -26.52
CA ARG A 35 -13.34 2.01 -26.27
C ARG A 35 -13.47 3.52 -26.14
N VAL A 36 -12.50 4.23 -25.59
CA VAL A 36 -12.52 5.70 -25.52
C VAL A 36 -12.41 6.29 -26.92
N LEU A 37 -11.52 5.77 -27.75
CA LEU A 37 -11.34 6.21 -29.14
C LEU A 37 -12.52 5.87 -30.07
N GLN A 38 -13.43 5.01 -29.63
CA GLN A 38 -14.67 4.69 -30.35
C GLN A 38 -15.84 5.62 -29.98
N ARG A 39 -15.71 6.40 -28.90
CA ARG A 39 -16.77 7.31 -28.43
C ARG A 39 -16.74 8.62 -29.20
N ASP A 40 -17.88 9.30 -29.17
CA ASP A 40 -18.05 10.64 -29.71
C ASP A 40 -18.90 11.47 -28.74
N ASN A 41 -18.57 12.75 -28.60
CA ASN A 41 -19.27 13.72 -27.73
C ASN A 41 -19.42 13.25 -26.26
N HIS A 42 -18.37 12.68 -25.68
CA HIS A 42 -18.42 12.22 -24.29
C HIS A 42 -18.36 13.41 -23.31
N PRO A 43 -19.19 13.47 -22.25
CA PRO A 43 -19.08 14.51 -21.23
C PRO A 43 -17.66 14.58 -20.62
N GLY A 44 -17.05 15.75 -20.62
CA GLY A 44 -15.65 15.93 -20.21
C GLY A 44 -14.61 15.63 -21.31
N ASN A 45 -15.05 15.46 -22.56
CA ASN A 45 -14.25 15.35 -23.77
C ASN A 45 -13.22 14.21 -23.80
N LEU A 46 -13.36 13.17 -22.97
CA LEU A 46 -12.54 11.95 -23.06
C LEU A 46 -13.15 10.99 -24.11
N ASP A 47 -12.91 11.31 -25.37
CA ASP A 47 -13.37 10.56 -26.54
C ASP A 47 -12.35 10.62 -27.69
N LYS A 48 -12.74 10.19 -28.90
CA LYS A 48 -11.86 10.16 -30.08
C LYS A 48 -11.23 11.52 -30.42
N SER A 49 -11.89 12.63 -30.07
CA SER A 49 -11.44 13.99 -30.36
C SER A 49 -10.40 14.52 -29.35
N SER A 50 -10.28 13.88 -28.18
CA SER A 50 -9.27 14.27 -27.19
C SER A 50 -7.86 14.10 -27.78
N PRO A 51 -6.96 15.07 -27.61
CA PRO A 51 -5.59 14.98 -28.11
C PRO A 51 -4.67 14.11 -27.24
N ASN A 52 -5.11 13.64 -26.07
CA ASN A 52 -4.25 13.01 -25.05
C ASN A 52 -4.94 11.83 -24.33
N VAL A 53 -5.76 11.08 -25.05
CA VAL A 53 -6.48 9.91 -24.51
C VAL A 53 -5.53 8.92 -23.85
N GLY A 54 -4.42 8.60 -24.50
CA GLY A 54 -3.45 7.64 -24.00
C GLY A 54 -2.90 8.07 -22.64
N TYR A 55 -2.48 9.34 -22.52
CA TYR A 55 -1.95 9.86 -21.25
C TYR A 55 -2.99 9.80 -20.11
N VAL A 56 -4.23 10.23 -20.37
CA VAL A 56 -5.30 10.20 -19.36
C VAL A 56 -5.61 8.77 -18.93
N MET A 57 -5.65 7.82 -19.86
CA MET A 57 -5.86 6.42 -19.55
C MET A 57 -4.71 5.82 -18.72
N LEU A 58 -3.46 6.22 -19.01
CA LEU A 58 -2.31 5.84 -18.19
C LEU A 58 -2.38 6.46 -16.78
N MET A 59 -2.89 7.67 -16.61
CA MET A 59 -3.12 8.25 -15.28
C MET A 59 -4.08 7.38 -14.45
N PHE A 60 -5.20 6.94 -15.04
CA PHE A 60 -6.15 6.06 -14.35
C PHE A 60 -5.54 4.70 -14.03
N TYR A 61 -4.76 4.13 -14.95
CA TYR A 61 -4.07 2.87 -14.73
C TYR A 61 -3.08 2.96 -13.55
N HIS A 62 -2.28 4.02 -13.47
CA HIS A 62 -1.31 4.24 -12.40
C HIS A 62 -1.94 4.69 -11.07
N LEU A 63 -3.23 5.05 -11.04
CA LEU A 63 -3.94 5.35 -9.78
C LEU A 63 -3.94 4.14 -8.83
N TYR A 64 -3.79 2.93 -9.39
CA TYR A 64 -3.76 1.67 -8.67
C TYR A 64 -2.40 0.97 -8.74
N ASP A 65 -1.34 1.69 -9.08
CA ASP A 65 0.01 1.14 -9.12
C ASP A 65 0.45 0.61 -7.74
N GLY A 66 1.13 -0.53 -7.74
CA GLY A 66 1.51 -1.28 -6.54
C GLY A 66 0.38 -2.04 -5.85
N LYS A 67 -0.81 -2.14 -6.47
CA LYS A 67 -1.94 -2.92 -5.94
C LYS A 67 -2.17 -4.18 -6.77
N SER A 68 -2.01 -5.36 -6.19
CA SER A 68 -2.42 -6.59 -6.86
C SER A 68 -3.94 -6.66 -7.04
N ARG A 69 -4.40 -7.48 -7.98
CA ARG A 69 -5.84 -7.70 -8.21
C ARG A 69 -6.57 -8.12 -6.94
N LYS A 70 -6.01 -9.09 -6.22
CA LYS A 70 -6.58 -9.60 -4.96
C LYS A 70 -6.71 -8.50 -3.91
N TYR A 71 -5.65 -7.72 -3.70
CA TYR A 71 -5.66 -6.62 -2.74
C TYR A 71 -6.75 -5.58 -3.07
N PHE A 72 -6.89 -5.23 -4.35
CA PHE A 72 -7.90 -4.29 -4.80
C PHE A 72 -9.34 -4.79 -4.58
N GLU A 73 -9.61 -6.07 -4.87
CA GLU A 73 -10.92 -6.67 -4.63
C GLU A 73 -11.24 -6.76 -3.13
N ASP A 74 -10.27 -7.19 -2.32
CA ASP A 74 -10.42 -7.31 -0.87
C ASP A 74 -10.72 -5.93 -0.23
N GLU A 75 -10.04 -4.85 -0.65
CA GLU A 75 -10.28 -3.47 -0.18
C GLU A 75 -11.72 -3.01 -0.48
N LEU A 76 -12.23 -3.33 -1.67
CA LEU A 76 -13.60 -2.98 -2.08
C LEU A 76 -14.64 -3.78 -1.29
N VAL A 77 -14.44 -5.09 -1.14
CA VAL A 77 -15.35 -5.93 -0.36
C VAL A 77 -15.36 -5.51 1.11
N GLU A 78 -14.22 -5.20 1.71
CA GLU A 78 -14.12 -4.71 3.09
C GLU A 78 -14.92 -3.42 3.27
N ARG A 79 -14.82 -2.49 2.32
CA ARG A 79 -15.46 -1.17 2.42
C ARG A 79 -16.95 -1.16 2.09
N PHE A 80 -17.38 -1.98 1.12
CA PHE A 80 -18.73 -1.92 0.56
C PHE A 80 -19.57 -3.15 0.92
N GLY A 81 -18.98 -4.19 1.51
CA GLY A 81 -19.63 -5.45 1.87
C GLY A 81 -20.03 -6.33 0.68
N SER A 82 -19.86 -5.83 -0.53
CA SER A 82 -20.19 -6.52 -1.78
C SER A 82 -19.35 -5.96 -2.93
N LEU A 83 -19.15 -6.78 -3.94
CA LEU A 83 -18.41 -6.43 -5.15
C LEU A 83 -19.07 -7.11 -6.34
N VAL A 84 -19.27 -6.34 -7.42
CA VAL A 84 -19.78 -6.84 -8.69
C VAL A 84 -18.67 -6.78 -9.73
N LYS A 85 -18.51 -7.87 -10.49
CA LYS A 85 -17.58 -7.93 -11.62
C LYS A 85 -18.35 -7.82 -12.92
N ILE A 86 -18.02 -6.82 -13.74
CA ILE A 86 -18.54 -6.71 -15.11
C ILE A 86 -17.63 -7.48 -16.06
N PRO A 87 -18.14 -8.53 -16.76
CA PRO A 87 -17.35 -9.24 -17.76
C PRO A 87 -16.79 -8.27 -18.80
N LEU A 88 -15.47 -8.29 -18.98
CA LEU A 88 -14.78 -7.40 -19.92
C LEU A 88 -14.18 -8.18 -21.08
N LEU A 89 -13.37 -9.19 -20.76
CA LEU A 89 -12.58 -9.99 -21.69
C LEU A 89 -13.11 -11.42 -21.73
N LYS A 90 -13.06 -12.06 -22.90
CA LYS A 90 -13.37 -13.47 -23.04
C LYS A 90 -12.28 -14.32 -22.38
N PRO A 91 -12.64 -15.42 -21.69
CA PRO A 91 -11.66 -16.26 -20.99
C PRO A 91 -10.76 -17.06 -21.96
N ASP A 92 -11.27 -17.38 -23.15
CA ASP A 92 -10.62 -18.14 -24.22
C ASP A 92 -9.95 -17.24 -25.28
N ARG A 93 -9.72 -15.97 -24.94
CA ARG A 93 -9.11 -14.99 -25.86
C ARG A 93 -7.68 -15.39 -26.23
N SER A 94 -7.28 -15.07 -27.45
CA SER A 94 -5.87 -15.15 -27.86
C SER A 94 -5.03 -14.08 -27.15
N PRO A 95 -3.73 -14.32 -26.92
CA PRO A 95 -2.83 -13.34 -26.29
C PRO A 95 -2.79 -12.00 -27.02
N LEU A 96 -2.46 -10.94 -26.27
CA LEU A 96 -2.31 -9.59 -26.80
C LEU A 96 -1.24 -9.54 -27.91
N PRO A 97 -1.54 -9.00 -29.11
CA PRO A 97 -0.57 -8.82 -30.18
C PRO A 97 0.68 -8.07 -29.72
N ALA A 98 1.85 -8.50 -30.19
CA ALA A 98 3.14 -7.91 -29.82
C ALA A 98 3.22 -6.39 -30.10
N SER A 99 2.54 -5.92 -31.16
CA SER A 99 2.45 -4.48 -31.47
C SER A 99 1.70 -3.70 -30.39
N LEU A 100 0.62 -4.28 -29.83
CA LEU A 100 -0.15 -3.69 -28.74
C LEU A 100 0.63 -3.70 -27.42
N ILE A 101 1.31 -4.81 -27.11
CA ILE A 101 2.19 -4.89 -25.92
C ILE A 101 3.25 -3.79 -26.00
N SER A 102 3.98 -3.72 -27.11
CA SER A 102 5.08 -2.78 -27.30
C SER A 102 4.64 -1.32 -27.17
N VAL A 103 3.49 -0.92 -27.75
CA VAL A 103 3.02 0.48 -27.66
C VAL A 103 2.53 0.83 -26.26
N LEU A 104 1.94 -0.11 -25.52
CA LEU A 104 1.52 0.11 -24.14
C LEU A 104 2.72 0.23 -23.20
N GLU A 105 3.71 -0.64 -23.34
CA GLU A 105 4.96 -0.59 -22.57
C GLU A 105 5.73 0.72 -22.82
N GLU A 106 5.82 1.18 -24.08
CA GLU A 106 6.38 2.49 -24.42
C GLU A 106 5.66 3.62 -23.66
N GLY A 107 4.32 3.55 -23.61
CA GLY A 107 3.50 4.52 -22.90
C GLY A 107 3.71 4.51 -21.38
N LEU A 108 3.73 3.31 -20.77
CA LEU A 108 4.01 3.13 -19.34
C LEU A 108 5.39 3.69 -18.98
N ASN A 109 6.40 3.42 -19.80
CA ASN A 109 7.75 3.94 -19.59
C ASN A 109 7.80 5.47 -19.72
N LEU A 110 7.14 6.03 -20.73
CA LEU A 110 7.05 7.48 -20.91
C LEU A 110 6.30 8.16 -19.76
N TYR A 111 5.23 7.54 -19.26
CA TYR A 111 4.48 8.01 -18.09
C TYR A 111 5.36 8.07 -16.84
N ASN A 112 6.13 7.01 -16.58
CA ASN A 112 7.04 6.94 -15.46
C ASN A 112 8.14 8.01 -15.54
N LEU A 113 8.71 8.21 -16.73
CA LEU A 113 9.72 9.25 -16.95
C LEU A 113 9.14 10.65 -16.71
N HIS A 114 7.96 10.93 -17.27
CA HIS A 114 7.27 12.21 -17.12
C HIS A 114 6.91 12.49 -15.66
N THR A 115 6.32 11.52 -14.98
CA THR A 115 5.88 11.67 -13.58
C THR A 115 7.06 11.86 -12.64
N LYS A 116 8.19 11.15 -12.83
CA LYS A 116 9.41 11.36 -12.04
C LYS A 116 9.97 12.78 -12.16
N ARG A 117 9.90 13.37 -13.35
CA ARG A 117 10.46 14.69 -13.62
C ARG A 117 9.51 15.84 -13.28
N HIS A 118 8.22 15.66 -13.54
CA HIS A 118 7.24 16.75 -13.54
C HIS A 118 6.06 16.52 -12.58
N GLY A 119 6.01 15.40 -11.87
CA GLY A 119 4.89 15.05 -11.00
C GLY A 119 3.59 14.90 -11.79
N ARG A 120 2.56 15.67 -11.44
CA ARG A 120 1.22 15.61 -12.04
C ARG A 120 1.01 16.57 -13.21
N LEU A 121 2.09 17.08 -13.81
CA LEU A 121 2.00 18.00 -14.93
C LEU A 121 1.33 17.31 -16.13
N GLU A 122 0.47 18.02 -16.85
CA GLU A 122 -0.22 17.51 -18.06
C GLU A 122 0.78 17.13 -19.18
N SER A 123 0.42 16.17 -20.03
CA SER A 123 1.28 15.66 -21.12
C SER A 123 1.60 16.68 -22.22
N ASN A 124 0.76 17.70 -22.39
CA ASN A 124 0.99 18.80 -23.33
C ASN A 124 1.91 19.90 -22.77
N LYS A 125 2.46 19.70 -21.56
CA LYS A 125 3.38 20.59 -20.86
C LYS A 125 4.65 19.84 -20.46
N GLY A 126 5.70 20.59 -20.17
CA GLY A 126 6.97 20.03 -19.70
C GLY A 126 7.93 19.62 -20.82
N SER A 127 8.92 18.79 -20.48
CA SER A 127 10.03 18.47 -21.37
C SER A 127 9.72 17.36 -22.38
N TYR A 128 8.63 16.62 -22.23
CA TYR A 128 8.31 15.42 -23.01
C TYR A 128 7.12 15.58 -23.98
N VAL A 129 6.76 16.82 -24.32
CA VAL A 129 5.55 17.12 -25.12
C VAL A 129 5.61 16.48 -26.51
N GLN A 130 6.78 16.48 -27.16
CA GLN A 130 6.94 15.93 -28.50
C GLN A 130 6.85 14.40 -28.48
N GLU A 131 7.41 13.77 -27.45
CA GLU A 131 7.37 12.34 -27.20
C GLU A 131 5.94 11.88 -26.92
N TRP A 132 5.18 12.63 -26.11
CA TRP A 132 3.76 12.36 -25.88
C TRP A 132 2.95 12.44 -27.16
N ALA A 133 3.13 13.48 -27.97
CA ALA A 133 2.41 13.62 -29.24
C ALA A 133 2.75 12.48 -30.22
N LYS A 134 4.02 12.08 -30.31
CA LYS A 134 4.48 10.97 -31.14
C LYS A 134 3.90 9.64 -30.67
N TRP A 135 3.94 9.38 -29.37
CA TRP A 135 3.42 8.15 -28.78
C TRP A 135 1.89 8.07 -28.92
N GLU A 136 1.15 9.15 -28.66
CA GLU A 136 -0.31 9.19 -28.80
C GLU A 136 -0.74 8.85 -30.25
N LYS A 137 -0.04 9.39 -31.25
CA LYS A 137 -0.28 9.04 -32.65
C LYS A 137 -0.02 7.55 -32.89
N LYS A 138 1.13 7.05 -32.45
CA LYS A 138 1.50 5.63 -32.58
C LYS A 138 0.47 4.72 -31.90
N LEU A 139 -0.01 5.08 -30.71
CA LEU A 139 -1.05 4.36 -29.98
C LEU A 139 -2.33 4.26 -30.80
N ARG A 140 -2.82 5.37 -31.34
CA ARG A 140 -4.04 5.39 -32.16
C ARG A 140 -3.92 4.55 -33.42
N ASP A 141 -2.81 4.68 -34.14
CA ASP A 141 -2.53 3.90 -35.34
C ASP A 141 -2.47 2.40 -35.00
N THR A 142 -1.79 2.04 -33.90
CA THR A 142 -1.66 0.65 -33.44
C THR A 142 -3.01 0.05 -33.00
N LEU A 143 -3.80 0.79 -32.23
CA LEU A 143 -5.13 0.34 -31.79
C LEU A 143 -6.07 0.17 -32.99
N SER A 144 -6.01 1.07 -33.97
CA SER A 144 -6.80 0.99 -35.19
C SER A 144 -6.40 -0.22 -36.06
N ALA A 145 -5.10 -0.46 -36.22
CA ALA A 145 -4.60 -1.61 -36.97
C ALA A 145 -4.96 -2.96 -36.33
N ASN A 146 -5.15 -3.00 -35.00
CA ASN A 146 -5.56 -4.20 -34.26
C ASN A 146 -7.06 -4.20 -33.88
N ALA A 147 -7.89 -3.39 -34.53
CA ALA A 147 -9.30 -3.23 -34.16
C ALA A 147 -10.10 -4.55 -34.22
N GLU A 148 -9.83 -5.40 -35.21
CA GLU A 148 -10.49 -6.70 -35.33
C GLU A 148 -10.21 -7.60 -34.12
N TYR A 149 -8.93 -7.71 -33.73
CA TYR A 149 -8.51 -8.43 -32.53
C TYR A 149 -9.15 -7.83 -31.27
N LEU A 150 -9.06 -6.50 -31.09
CA LEU A 150 -9.60 -5.85 -29.89
C LEU A 150 -11.12 -6.05 -29.78
N ASN A 151 -11.84 -6.06 -30.89
CA ASN A 151 -13.28 -6.38 -30.88
C ASN A 151 -13.55 -7.85 -30.58
N SER A 152 -12.71 -8.78 -31.06
CA SER A 152 -12.95 -10.22 -30.91
C SER A 152 -12.79 -10.71 -29.46
N ILE A 153 -11.88 -10.10 -28.68
CA ILE A 153 -11.60 -10.51 -27.29
C ILE A 153 -12.59 -9.95 -26.26
N GLN A 154 -13.43 -8.99 -26.65
CA GLN A 154 -14.35 -8.33 -25.73
C GLN A 154 -15.62 -9.16 -25.50
N VAL A 155 -16.13 -9.11 -24.28
CA VAL A 155 -17.48 -9.61 -23.98
C VAL A 155 -18.53 -8.64 -24.53
N PRO A 156 -19.58 -9.12 -25.21
CA PRO A 156 -20.65 -8.26 -25.72
C PRO A 156 -21.31 -7.42 -24.61
N PHE A 157 -21.49 -6.12 -24.86
CA PHE A 157 -21.98 -5.18 -23.85
C PHE A 157 -23.33 -5.59 -23.24
N LYS A 158 -24.29 -6.02 -24.07
CA LYS A 158 -25.62 -6.45 -23.60
C LYS A 158 -25.53 -7.62 -22.62
N PHE A 159 -24.64 -8.58 -22.90
CA PHE A 159 -24.40 -9.71 -22.00
C PHE A 159 -23.75 -9.25 -20.69
N ALA A 160 -22.74 -8.39 -20.76
CA ALA A 160 -22.08 -7.84 -19.57
C ALA A 160 -23.05 -7.08 -18.65
N VAL A 161 -23.94 -6.26 -19.22
CA VAL A 161 -24.99 -5.54 -18.47
C VAL A 161 -25.99 -6.51 -17.82
N GLN A 162 -26.37 -7.58 -18.52
CA GLN A 162 -27.25 -8.60 -17.96
C GLN A 162 -26.59 -9.28 -16.75
N GLN A 163 -25.33 -9.69 -16.87
CA GLN A 163 -24.57 -10.30 -15.77
C GLN A 163 -24.45 -9.39 -14.55
N VAL A 164 -24.15 -8.10 -14.76
CA VAL A 164 -24.11 -7.10 -13.68
C VAL A 164 -25.48 -6.96 -13.02
N SER A 165 -26.56 -6.89 -13.82
CA SER A 165 -27.92 -6.76 -13.30
C SER A 165 -28.34 -7.95 -12.44
N GLU A 166 -27.96 -9.16 -12.85
CA GLU A 166 -28.23 -10.39 -12.10
C GLU A 166 -27.44 -10.42 -10.77
N GLN A 167 -26.16 -10.04 -10.78
CA GLN A 167 -25.35 -9.92 -9.56
C GLN A 167 -25.93 -8.88 -8.60
N LEU A 168 -26.32 -7.70 -9.09
CA LEU A 168 -26.97 -6.66 -8.28
C LEU A 168 -28.29 -7.12 -7.68
N ARG A 169 -29.11 -7.89 -8.42
CA ARG A 169 -30.34 -8.48 -7.89
C ARG A 169 -30.08 -9.48 -6.76
N LYS A 170 -29.03 -10.30 -6.86
CA LYS A 170 -28.63 -11.22 -5.79
C LYS A 170 -28.23 -10.45 -4.52
N ILE A 171 -27.43 -9.39 -4.67
CA ILE A 171 -27.05 -8.51 -3.56
C ILE A 171 -28.28 -7.87 -2.92
N ALA A 172 -29.21 -7.35 -3.72
CA ALA A 172 -30.43 -6.72 -3.23
C ALA A 172 -31.34 -7.69 -2.44
N LYS A 173 -31.31 -8.98 -2.77
CA LYS A 173 -32.07 -10.03 -2.07
C LYS A 173 -31.36 -10.57 -0.82
N GLY A 174 -30.09 -10.24 -0.62
CA GLY A 174 -29.25 -10.82 0.44
C GLY A 174 -28.61 -12.16 0.06
N ASP A 175 -28.80 -12.64 -1.18
CA ASP A 175 -28.27 -13.90 -1.70
C ASP A 175 -26.81 -13.74 -2.21
N TYR A 176 -26.04 -12.85 -1.59
CA TYR A 176 -24.65 -12.59 -1.97
C TYR A 176 -23.70 -13.19 -0.94
N THR A 177 -22.99 -14.23 -1.35
CA THR A 177 -21.91 -14.80 -0.55
C THR A 177 -20.65 -13.98 -0.78
N ILE A 178 -20.15 -13.36 0.27
CA ILE A 178 -18.84 -12.70 0.25
C ILE A 178 -17.80 -13.81 -0.05
N PRO A 179 -17.00 -13.71 -1.12
CA PRO A 179 -15.86 -14.62 -1.32
C PRO A 179 -15.04 -14.60 -0.03
N SER A 180 -14.68 -15.75 0.54
CA SER A 180 -14.07 -15.81 1.87
C SER A 180 -12.74 -15.04 1.90
N THR A 181 -12.85 -13.75 2.15
CA THR A 181 -11.79 -12.96 2.72
C THR A 181 -11.77 -13.42 4.17
N GLU A 182 -10.72 -14.14 4.57
CA GLU A 182 -10.27 -14.00 5.96
C GLU A 182 -10.37 -12.52 6.27
N LYS A 183 -11.14 -12.16 7.31
CA LYS A 183 -11.38 -10.77 7.71
C LYS A 183 -10.04 -10.07 7.99
N ARG A 184 -9.33 -9.62 6.96
CA ARG A 184 -8.16 -8.76 7.08
C ARG A 184 -8.72 -7.36 7.23
N LYS A 185 -8.73 -6.89 8.47
CA LYS A 185 -9.15 -5.54 8.87
C LYS A 185 -8.12 -4.49 8.40
N LEU A 186 -7.74 -4.48 7.12
CA LEU A 186 -6.71 -3.57 6.60
C LEU A 186 -7.17 -2.10 6.61
N GLY A 187 -8.49 -1.85 6.52
CA GLY A 187 -9.05 -0.51 6.63
C GLY A 187 -8.82 0.18 7.98
N THR A 188 -8.69 -0.60 9.06
CA THR A 188 -8.41 -0.11 10.43
C THR A 188 -6.93 -0.04 10.78
N VAL A 189 -6.03 -0.59 9.96
CA VAL A 189 -4.60 -0.60 10.27
C VAL A 189 -4.03 0.82 10.20
N VAL A 190 -3.63 1.30 11.36
CA VAL A 190 -2.95 2.56 11.66
C VAL A 190 -1.45 2.41 11.45
N PHE A 191 -0.84 1.29 11.85
CA PHE A 191 0.60 1.06 11.68
C PHE A 191 0.99 -0.42 11.61
N ALA A 192 2.16 -0.68 11.05
CA ALA A 192 2.84 -1.96 11.07
C ALA A 192 3.97 -1.91 12.09
N ALA A 193 4.16 -2.98 12.85
CA ALA A 193 5.21 -3.08 13.86
C ALA A 193 5.75 -4.51 13.98
N VAL A 194 6.87 -4.64 14.67
CA VAL A 194 7.36 -5.92 15.19
C VAL A 194 7.08 -5.96 16.68
N ASP A 195 6.17 -6.82 17.11
CA ASP A 195 5.89 -7.05 18.52
C ASP A 195 7.00 -7.87 19.16
N LEU A 196 7.44 -7.43 20.34
CA LEU A 196 8.48 -8.06 21.13
C LEU A 196 7.88 -8.65 22.41
N PRO A 197 8.37 -9.82 22.87
CA PRO A 197 8.00 -10.37 24.17
C PRO A 197 8.34 -9.41 25.31
N VAL A 198 7.29 -8.92 26.00
CA VAL A 198 7.42 -7.98 27.13
C VAL A 198 8.35 -8.51 28.22
N ALA A 199 8.30 -9.81 28.51
CA ALA A 199 9.14 -10.45 29.52
C ALA A 199 10.64 -10.37 29.17
N GLU A 200 11.02 -10.47 27.89
CA GLU A 200 12.42 -10.34 27.48
C GLU A 200 12.90 -8.89 27.62
N ILE A 201 12.04 -7.92 27.28
CA ILE A 201 12.35 -6.50 27.44
C ILE A 201 12.49 -6.13 28.93
N GLN A 202 11.59 -6.61 29.78
CA GLN A 202 11.69 -6.42 31.23
C GLN A 202 12.97 -7.07 31.80
N GLY A 203 13.30 -8.29 31.37
CA GLY A 203 14.53 -8.97 31.75
C GLY A 203 15.78 -8.18 31.38
N LEU A 204 15.79 -7.57 30.19
CA LEU A 204 16.88 -6.68 29.74
C LEU A 204 16.98 -5.43 30.62
N LEU A 205 15.86 -4.74 30.89
CA LEU A 205 15.85 -3.52 31.71
C LEU A 205 16.34 -3.80 33.14
N ASN A 206 15.90 -4.92 33.75
CA ASN A 206 16.37 -5.33 35.07
C ASN A 206 17.88 -5.61 35.08
N LYS A 207 18.39 -6.26 34.03
CA LYS A 207 19.82 -6.51 33.88
C LYS A 207 20.61 -5.20 33.73
N LEU A 208 20.09 -4.24 32.95
CA LEU A 208 20.72 -2.93 32.78
C LEU A 208 20.74 -2.13 34.08
N SER A 209 19.64 -2.17 34.85
CA SER A 209 19.56 -1.57 36.19
C SER A 209 20.65 -2.14 37.10
N GLY A 210 20.88 -3.45 37.10
CA GLY A 210 21.93 -4.07 37.93
C GLY A 210 23.37 -3.80 37.47
N MET A 211 23.58 -3.28 36.25
CA MET A 211 24.90 -3.10 35.65
C MET A 211 25.30 -1.64 35.44
N ASN A 212 24.35 -0.70 35.42
CA ASN A 212 24.61 0.70 35.13
C ASN A 212 23.82 1.62 36.08
N SER A 213 24.54 2.36 36.92
CA SER A 213 23.93 3.23 37.93
C SER A 213 23.04 4.35 37.35
N LYS A 214 23.28 4.80 36.11
CA LYS A 214 22.40 5.79 35.46
C LYS A 214 21.09 5.14 35.00
N ALA A 215 21.15 3.91 34.49
CA ALA A 215 19.95 3.15 34.13
C ALA A 215 19.15 2.80 35.39
N GLU A 216 19.84 2.38 36.46
CA GLU A 216 19.24 2.11 37.78
C GLU A 216 18.49 3.32 38.31
N ALA A 217 19.18 4.46 38.45
CA ALA A 217 18.60 5.70 38.95
C ALA A 217 17.44 6.20 38.08
N PHE A 218 17.46 5.92 36.77
CA PHE A 218 16.37 6.28 35.88
C PHE A 218 15.16 5.34 36.02
N LEU A 219 15.35 4.05 36.27
CA LEU A 219 14.27 3.07 36.28
C LEU A 219 13.59 2.94 37.66
N GLU A 220 14.30 3.24 38.75
CA GLU A 220 13.87 3.03 40.14
C GLU A 220 12.50 3.62 40.49
N ASP A 221 12.19 4.82 39.99
CA ASP A 221 10.98 5.57 40.34
C ASP A 221 9.82 5.42 39.34
N LYS A 222 9.97 4.59 38.30
CA LYS A 222 9.03 4.54 37.19
C LYS A 222 8.17 3.28 37.22
N PRO A 223 6.84 3.40 37.08
CA PRO A 223 5.93 2.25 37.09
C PRO A 223 6.00 1.49 35.75
N MET A 224 7.11 0.79 35.50
CA MET A 224 7.38 0.07 34.25
C MET A 224 6.28 -0.94 33.90
N ASP A 225 5.74 -1.64 34.90
CA ASP A 225 4.66 -2.63 34.73
C ASP A 225 3.38 -2.03 34.13
N ASN A 226 3.13 -0.74 34.35
CA ASN A 226 1.96 -0.07 33.80
C ASN A 226 2.16 0.40 32.35
N PHE A 227 3.40 0.72 31.96
CA PHE A 227 3.71 1.27 30.63
C PHE A 227 4.07 0.21 29.60
N LEU A 228 4.79 -0.85 30.00
CA LEU A 228 5.33 -1.85 29.08
C LEU A 228 4.32 -2.98 28.76
N ARG A 229 3.02 -2.68 28.72
CA ARG A 229 1.97 -3.65 28.38
C ARG A 229 2.13 -4.26 26.98
N LYS A 230 2.78 -3.51 26.09
CA LYS A 230 3.19 -3.95 24.75
C LYS A 230 4.54 -3.32 24.42
N ALA A 231 5.48 -4.16 23.99
CA ALA A 231 6.75 -3.70 23.42
C ALA A 231 6.73 -3.97 21.92
N HIS A 232 7.04 -2.95 21.12
CA HIS A 232 7.09 -3.11 19.67
C HIS A 232 8.08 -2.13 19.03
N VAL A 233 8.62 -2.52 17.87
CA VAL A 233 9.35 -1.61 16.97
C VAL A 233 8.40 -1.21 15.85
N THR A 234 8.09 0.08 15.74
CA THR A 234 7.26 0.57 14.63
C THR A 234 8.01 0.45 13.31
N LEU A 235 7.41 -0.23 12.32
CA LEU A 235 7.93 -0.38 10.96
C LEU A 235 7.43 0.75 10.07
N ALA A 236 6.13 1.02 10.07
CA ALA A 236 5.57 2.16 9.36
C ALA A 236 4.24 2.59 9.96
N HIS A 237 3.98 3.90 9.96
CA HIS A 237 2.72 4.47 10.43
C HIS A 237 1.98 5.17 9.29
N LYS A 238 0.67 4.90 9.15
CA LYS A 238 -0.18 5.39 8.05
C LYS A 238 -0.14 6.91 7.89
N LYS A 239 -0.16 7.66 9.00
CA LYS A 239 -0.08 9.14 8.97
C LYS A 239 1.28 9.67 8.49
N SER A 240 2.37 8.96 8.75
CA SER A 240 3.73 9.44 8.45
C SER A 240 4.22 8.94 7.09
N HIS A 241 3.89 7.70 6.73
CA HIS A 241 4.46 7.01 5.57
C HIS A 241 3.42 6.62 4.52
N GLY A 242 2.12 6.82 4.80
CA GLY A 242 1.03 6.45 3.90
C GLY A 242 0.59 4.99 4.01
N VAL A 243 -0.56 4.68 3.41
CA VAL A 243 -1.18 3.35 3.47
C VAL A 243 -0.32 2.29 2.77
N SER A 244 0.26 2.62 1.61
CA SER A 244 1.08 1.69 0.84
C SER A 244 2.32 1.23 1.61
N ALA A 245 2.95 2.13 2.38
CA ALA A 245 4.11 1.78 3.20
C ALA A 245 3.76 0.87 4.38
N VAL A 246 2.54 0.97 4.93
CA VAL A 246 2.07 0.04 5.96
C VAL A 246 1.74 -1.32 5.32
N ALA A 247 1.03 -1.29 4.20
CA ALA A 247 0.59 -2.49 3.49
C ALA A 247 1.75 -3.33 2.95
N SER A 248 2.90 -2.72 2.61
CA SER A 248 4.07 -3.46 2.10
C SER A 248 4.61 -4.50 3.08
N TYR A 249 4.37 -4.34 4.39
CA TYR A 249 4.76 -5.34 5.38
C TYR A 249 3.78 -6.51 5.49
N GLY A 250 2.67 -6.49 4.73
CA GLY A 250 1.66 -7.54 4.76
C GLY A 250 2.18 -8.89 4.26
N LEU A 251 3.26 -8.89 3.47
CA LEU A 251 3.98 -10.09 3.03
C LEU A 251 4.67 -10.82 4.19
N TYR A 252 4.96 -10.10 5.28
CA TYR A 252 5.68 -10.62 6.44
C TYR A 252 4.78 -10.81 7.68
N LEU A 253 3.47 -10.56 7.56
CA LEU A 253 2.54 -10.60 8.69
C LEU A 253 2.57 -11.96 9.40
N HIS A 254 2.60 -11.94 10.74
CA HIS A 254 2.73 -13.10 11.64
C HIS A 254 4.04 -13.89 11.52
N ARG A 255 5.02 -13.39 10.75
CA ARG A 255 6.34 -14.00 10.65
C ARG A 255 7.27 -13.43 11.71
N GLN A 256 8.20 -14.27 12.17
CA GLN A 256 9.20 -13.86 13.14
C GLN A 256 10.40 -13.20 12.45
N VAL A 257 10.94 -12.17 13.09
CA VAL A 257 12.15 -11.47 12.68
C VAL A 257 13.02 -11.23 13.92
N PRO A 258 14.34 -11.52 13.84
CA PRO A 258 15.25 -11.18 14.93
C PRO A 258 15.40 -9.65 15.03
N VAL A 259 15.35 -9.15 16.27
CA VAL A 259 15.52 -7.74 16.60
C VAL A 259 16.66 -7.61 17.60
N GLU A 260 17.70 -6.90 17.21
CA GLU A 260 18.86 -6.62 18.04
C GLU A 260 18.67 -5.30 18.80
N LEU A 261 18.83 -5.32 20.12
CA LEU A 261 18.72 -4.19 21.02
C LEU A 261 20.11 -3.85 21.55
N ASN A 262 20.59 -2.64 21.25
CA ASN A 262 22.01 -2.29 21.48
C ASN A 262 22.23 -1.05 22.35
N ALA A 263 21.20 -0.25 22.65
CA ALA A 263 21.32 0.89 23.55
C ALA A 263 19.99 1.25 24.19
N LEU A 264 20.03 1.75 25.43
CA LEU A 264 18.92 2.44 26.09
C LEU A 264 19.20 3.94 26.05
N LEU A 265 18.30 4.71 25.44
CA LEU A 265 18.36 6.18 25.42
C LEU A 265 17.22 6.73 26.27
N PHE A 266 17.50 7.74 27.09
CA PHE A 266 16.49 8.36 27.94
C PHE A 266 16.77 9.82 28.28
N THR A 267 15.69 10.53 28.60
CA THR A 267 15.66 11.83 29.29
C THR A 267 14.79 11.72 30.54
N ASP A 268 14.60 12.80 31.27
CA ASP A 268 13.60 12.91 32.34
C ASP A 268 12.15 12.66 31.87
N LYS A 269 11.88 12.75 30.55
CA LYS A 269 10.52 12.69 29.97
C LYS A 269 10.22 11.46 29.14
N MET A 270 11.22 10.72 28.68
CA MET A 270 10.99 9.55 27.82
C MET A 270 12.19 8.61 27.80
N ALA A 271 11.95 7.35 27.48
CA ALA A 271 12.98 6.35 27.27
C ALA A 271 12.61 5.39 26.14
N ALA A 272 13.63 4.97 25.38
CA ALA A 272 13.48 3.98 24.32
C ALA A 272 14.74 3.12 24.15
N LEU A 273 14.55 1.86 23.78
CA LEU A 273 15.63 0.98 23.35
C LEU A 273 15.86 1.14 21.86
N GLN A 274 17.09 1.40 21.45
CA GLN A 274 17.48 1.39 20.04
C GLN A 274 17.43 -0.04 19.51
N ALA A 275 16.83 -0.20 18.33
CA ALA A 275 16.61 -1.50 17.71
C ALA A 275 17.22 -1.56 16.31
N GLN A 276 17.75 -2.73 15.96
CA GLN A 276 18.12 -3.09 14.59
C GLN A 276 17.33 -4.33 14.16
N LEU A 277 16.63 -4.21 13.04
CA LEU A 277 15.80 -5.27 12.49
C LEU A 277 16.66 -6.19 11.61
N GLY A 278 16.50 -7.50 11.78
CA GLY A 278 17.16 -8.51 10.97
C GLY A 278 16.39 -8.84 9.68
N SER A 279 16.54 -10.08 9.21
CA SER A 279 15.98 -10.54 7.94
C SER A 279 14.96 -11.66 8.12
N ILE A 280 14.06 -11.80 7.14
CA ILE A 280 13.13 -12.91 6.97
C ILE A 280 13.40 -13.50 5.58
N ASP A 281 13.70 -14.80 5.48
CA ASP A 281 14.09 -15.45 4.21
C ASP A 281 15.17 -14.68 3.44
N ASP A 282 16.22 -14.24 4.14
CA ASP A 282 17.31 -13.41 3.62
C ASP A 282 16.91 -11.99 3.15
N GLU A 283 15.63 -11.62 3.24
CA GLU A 283 15.17 -10.25 3.00
C GLU A 283 15.25 -9.40 4.26
N LYS A 284 16.05 -8.33 4.23
CA LYS A 284 16.21 -7.41 5.36
C LYS A 284 14.92 -6.63 5.61
N ILE A 285 14.40 -6.71 6.83
CA ILE A 285 13.26 -5.89 7.27
C ILE A 285 13.77 -4.50 7.63
N VAL A 286 13.28 -3.48 6.93
CA VAL A 286 13.69 -2.09 7.12
C VAL A 286 12.51 -1.29 7.66
N SER A 287 12.66 -0.64 8.81
CA SER A 287 11.67 0.34 9.28
C SER A 287 11.75 1.61 8.42
N LYS A 288 10.60 2.26 8.23
CA LYS A 288 10.51 3.58 7.60
C LYS A 288 10.87 4.71 8.57
N ASN A 289 10.94 4.45 9.87
CA ASN A 289 11.50 5.41 10.82
C ASN A 289 13.03 5.42 10.67
N GLU A 290 13.62 6.61 10.66
CA GLU A 290 15.08 6.80 10.58
C GLU A 290 15.82 6.13 11.77
N TRP A 291 15.18 6.16 12.94
CA TRP A 291 15.69 5.52 14.15
C TRP A 291 14.68 4.49 14.67
N PRO A 292 14.84 3.20 14.30
CA PRO A 292 14.01 2.13 14.82
C PRO A 292 14.26 1.95 16.31
N HIS A 293 13.20 1.93 17.10
CA HIS A 293 13.29 1.84 18.55
C HIS A 293 12.03 1.21 19.16
N VAL A 294 12.16 0.78 20.41
CA VAL A 294 11.07 0.35 21.28
C VAL A 294 10.87 1.42 22.33
N THR A 295 9.72 2.10 22.35
CA THR A 295 9.41 3.04 23.43
C THR A 295 9.18 2.28 24.72
N ILE A 296 9.95 2.61 25.76
CA ILE A 296 9.90 1.96 27.08
C ILE A 296 9.00 2.75 28.02
N TRP A 297 9.12 4.08 28.01
CA TRP A 297 8.37 4.95 28.91
C TRP A 297 8.25 6.36 28.36
N THR A 298 7.17 7.02 28.73
CA THR A 298 6.93 8.45 28.49
C THR A 298 6.28 9.07 29.73
N GLY A 299 6.72 10.28 30.09
CA GLY A 299 6.11 11.07 31.14
C GLY A 299 4.68 11.49 30.81
N GLU A 300 3.97 12.00 31.81
CA GLU A 300 2.59 12.46 31.66
C GLU A 300 2.47 13.51 30.54
N GLY A 301 1.50 13.31 29.64
CA GLY A 301 1.27 14.20 28.50
C GLY A 301 2.26 14.09 27.34
N VAL A 302 3.29 13.24 27.43
CA VAL A 302 4.28 13.03 26.36
C VAL A 302 3.83 11.85 25.48
N PRO A 303 3.52 12.05 24.19
CA PRO A 303 3.13 10.95 23.33
C PRO A 303 4.35 10.09 22.94
N PRO A 304 4.20 8.76 22.76
CA PRO A 304 5.30 7.87 22.37
C PRO A 304 6.07 8.29 21.12
N LYS A 305 5.41 9.00 20.19
CA LYS A 305 6.04 9.53 18.97
C LYS A 305 7.22 10.45 19.27
N GLU A 306 7.22 11.18 20.38
CA GLU A 306 8.32 12.08 20.75
C GLU A 306 9.64 11.34 20.98
N ALA A 307 9.60 10.03 21.30
CA ALA A 307 10.81 9.21 21.46
C ALA A 307 11.70 9.21 20.20
N ASN A 308 11.14 9.46 19.01
CA ASN A 308 11.92 9.62 17.77
C ASN A 308 12.98 10.75 17.85
N THR A 309 12.83 11.70 18.78
CA THR A 309 13.76 12.83 18.97
C THR A 309 14.95 12.50 19.87
N LEU A 310 14.97 11.34 20.55
CA LEU A 310 16.03 10.93 21.47
C LEU A 310 17.44 10.98 20.85
N PRO A 311 17.69 10.53 19.61
CA PRO A 311 19.01 10.65 18.98
C PRO A 311 19.46 12.11 18.82
N GLN A 312 18.54 13.00 18.45
CA GLN A 312 18.84 14.43 18.35
C GLN A 312 19.15 15.02 19.73
N LEU A 313 18.33 14.71 20.74
CA LEU A 313 18.55 15.16 22.12
C LEU A 313 19.88 14.66 22.69
N LEU A 314 20.30 13.43 22.33
CA LEU A 314 21.61 12.90 22.69
C LEU A 314 22.73 13.73 22.05
N SER A 315 22.61 14.06 20.76
CA SER A 315 23.59 14.91 20.06
C SER A 315 23.69 16.33 20.65
N GLU A 316 22.60 16.83 21.25
CA GLU A 316 22.54 18.11 21.96
C GLU A 316 23.00 18.01 23.43
N GLY A 317 23.40 16.82 23.91
CA GLY A 317 23.79 16.59 25.30
C GLY A 317 22.63 16.60 26.31
N LYS A 318 21.39 16.45 25.84
CA LYS A 318 20.15 16.49 26.64
C LYS A 318 19.56 15.11 26.94
N ALA A 319 20.11 14.05 26.35
CA ALA A 319 19.73 12.67 26.64
C ALA A 319 20.94 11.87 27.12
N THR A 320 20.66 10.80 27.87
CA THR A 320 21.65 9.81 28.30
C THR A 320 21.54 8.57 27.42
N VAL A 321 22.68 7.95 27.12
CA VAL A 321 22.77 6.65 26.46
C VAL A 321 23.47 5.64 27.39
N VAL A 322 22.93 4.43 27.43
CA VAL A 322 23.54 3.26 28.07
C VAL A 322 23.67 2.18 27.01
N GLU A 323 24.90 1.85 26.64
CA GLU A 323 25.19 0.83 25.64
C GLU A 323 24.94 -0.58 26.18
N ILE A 324 24.51 -1.47 25.29
CA ILE A 324 24.25 -2.88 25.59
C ILE A 324 25.27 -3.70 24.79
N ASN A 325 26.28 -4.21 25.49
CA ASN A 325 27.35 -5.00 24.88
C ASN A 325 27.59 -6.30 25.68
N PRO A 326 27.42 -7.49 25.07
CA PRO A 326 26.93 -7.70 23.71
C PRO A 326 25.46 -7.28 23.55
N PRO A 327 25.02 -6.89 22.35
CA PRO A 327 23.62 -6.61 22.06
C PRO A 327 22.71 -7.80 22.40
N LEU A 328 21.46 -7.52 22.79
CA LEU A 328 20.46 -8.56 23.01
C LEU A 328 19.65 -8.77 21.75
N THR A 329 19.59 -10.01 21.26
CA THR A 329 18.70 -10.37 20.14
C THR A 329 17.44 -11.04 20.67
N VAL A 330 16.29 -10.49 20.29
CA VAL A 330 14.95 -10.98 20.66
C VAL A 330 14.22 -11.37 19.37
N SER A 331 13.46 -12.48 19.39
CA SER A 331 12.59 -12.82 18.26
C SER A 331 11.27 -12.08 18.37
N GLY A 332 10.99 -11.20 17.39
CA GLY A 332 9.75 -10.43 17.33
C GLY A 332 8.82 -10.91 16.22
N THR A 333 7.53 -10.60 16.30
CA THR A 333 6.53 -10.98 15.28
C THR A 333 6.00 -9.75 14.55
N VAL A 334 5.96 -9.77 13.23
CA VAL A 334 5.38 -8.66 12.44
C VAL A 334 3.87 -8.66 12.58
N GLU A 335 3.31 -7.53 13.02
CA GLU A 335 1.89 -7.35 13.30
C GLU A 335 1.34 -6.03 12.74
N PHE A 336 0.02 -6.00 12.56
CA PHE A 336 -0.75 -4.84 12.13
C PHE A 336 -1.68 -4.34 13.23
N TYR A 337 -1.74 -3.03 13.39
CA TYR A 337 -2.43 -2.33 14.47
C TYR A 337 -3.39 -1.29 14.00
#